data_AF-A0A090F8D1-F1
#
_entry.id   AF-A0A090F8D1-F1
#
_cell.length_a   1.000
_cell.length_b   1.000
_cell.length_c   1.000
_cell.angle_alpha   90.00
_cell.angle_beta   90.00
_cell.angle_gamma   90.00
#
_symmetry.space_group_name_H-M   'P 1'
#
loop_
_entity.id
_entity.type
_entity.pdbx_description
1 polymer ?
#
loop_
_entity_poly.entity_id
_entity_poly.type
_entity_poly.pdbx_seq_one_letter_code
_entity_poly.pdbx_strand_id
1 'polypeptide(L)' 'MADHSPTGPVELGAQMDYAEHDRTYKAFLGLAKYGSLVCAAILIAMAFGFFVGGFFSATILFILIMAVGALILR' A
#
# COMPACT_ATOMS: atom_id res chain seq x y z
N MET A 1 -15.94 5.30 -41.78
CA MET A 1 -16.98 4.41 -41.23
C MET A 1 -17.02 4.58 -39.71
N ALA A 2 -17.22 5.78 -39.16
CA ALA A 2 -18.53 6.41 -38.88
C ALA A 2 -19.77 5.66 -39.43
N ASP A 3 -20.78 5.45 -38.58
CA ASP A 3 -22.13 4.92 -38.87
C ASP A 3 -22.42 3.43 -38.62
N HIS A 4 -21.67 2.76 -37.75
CA HIS A 4 -22.10 1.50 -37.11
C HIS A 4 -22.10 1.62 -35.59
N SER A 5 -22.91 2.54 -35.07
CA SER A 5 -23.28 2.53 -33.66
C SER A 5 -24.19 1.32 -33.42
N PRO A 6 -23.85 0.39 -32.51
CA PRO A 6 -24.73 -0.73 -32.21
C PRO A 6 -26.08 -0.19 -31.72
N THR A 7 -27.14 -0.42 -32.50
CA THR A 7 -28.53 -0.03 -32.21
C THR A 7 -29.25 -1.05 -31.30
N GLY A 8 -28.50 -1.96 -30.68
CA GLY A 8 -29.01 -2.82 -29.61
C GLY A 8 -29.36 -2.00 -28.36
N PRO A 9 -30.22 -2.52 -27.46
CA PRO A 9 -30.42 -1.93 -26.14
C PRO A 9 -29.04 -1.63 -25.56
N VAL A 10 -28.85 -0.45 -24.95
CA VAL A 10 -27.60 -0.13 -24.27
C VAL A 10 -27.30 -1.30 -23.33
N GLU A 11 -26.31 -2.12 -23.70
CA GLU A 11 -25.80 -3.22 -22.90
C GLU A 11 -25.14 -2.56 -21.69
N LEU A 12 -25.94 -2.11 -20.72
CA LEU A 12 -25.50 -1.36 -19.55
C LEU A 12 -24.58 -2.21 -18.63
N GLY A 13 -24.19 -3.40 -19.09
CA GLY A 13 -23.53 -4.43 -18.32
C GLY A 13 -24.46 -4.99 -17.25
N ALA A 14 -24.20 -6.22 -16.81
CA ALA A 14 -24.74 -6.65 -15.54
C ALA A 14 -24.23 -5.74 -14.41
N GLN A 15 -25.02 -5.58 -13.33
CA GLN A 15 -24.56 -4.85 -12.15
C GLN A 15 -23.26 -5.48 -11.64
N MET A 16 -22.20 -4.68 -11.60
CA MET A 16 -20.87 -5.17 -11.19
C MET A 16 -20.85 -5.38 -9.67
N ASP A 17 -20.29 -6.49 -9.21
CA ASP A 17 -20.18 -6.79 -7.78
C ASP A 17 -19.05 -5.98 -7.14
N TYR A 18 -19.41 -4.79 -6.64
CA TYR A 18 -18.48 -3.88 -5.99
C TYR A 18 -18.02 -4.35 -4.61
N ALA A 19 -18.74 -5.27 -3.95
CA ALA A 19 -18.43 -5.65 -2.57
C ALA A 19 -17.07 -6.33 -2.47
N GLU A 20 -16.75 -7.24 -3.40
CA GLU A 20 -15.45 -7.92 -3.41
C GLU A 20 -14.32 -7.08 -4.03
N HIS A 21 -14.65 -6.22 -5.00
CA HIS A 21 -13.70 -5.25 -5.55
C HIS A 21 -13.20 -4.29 -4.45
N ASP A 22 -14.11 -3.71 -3.68
CA ASP A 22 -13.77 -2.79 -2.58
C ASP A 22 -12.98 -3.49 -1.48
N ARG A 23 -13.33 -4.74 -1.15
CA ARG A 23 -12.61 -5.52 -0.13
C ARG A 23 -11.17 -5.76 -0.54
N THR A 24 -10.95 -6.22 -1.76
CA THR A 24 -9.60 -6.51 -2.29
C THR A 24 -8.80 -5.23 -2.43
N TYR A 25 -9.43 -4.14 -2.88
CA TYR A 25 -8.77 -2.84 -2.99
C TYR A 25 -8.33 -2.28 -1.63
N LYS A 26 -9.17 -2.40 -0.59
CA LYS A 26 -8.79 -2.00 0.78
C LYS A 26 -7.62 -2.82 1.32
N ALA A 27 -7.59 -4.13 1.03
CA ALA A 27 -6.47 -4.99 1.40
C ALA A 27 -5.19 -4.59 0.66
N PHE A 28 -5.27 -4.33 -0.65
CA PHE A 28 -4.15 -3.83 -1.45
C PHE A 28 -3.61 -2.51 -0.91
N LEU A 29 -4.47 -1.53 -0.61
CA LEU A 29 -4.07 -0.26 -0.02
C LEU A 29 -3.39 -0.45 1.33
N GLY A 30 -3.93 -1.32 2.19
CA GLY A 30 -3.30 -1.66 3.47
C GLY A 30 -1.90 -2.23 3.29
N LEU A 31 -1.74 -3.20 2.37
CA LEU A 31 -0.46 -3.85 2.08
C LEU A 31 0.54 -2.86 1.49
N ALA A 32 0.13 -2.03 0.52
CA ALA A 32 1.01 -1.02 -0.08
C ALA A 32 1.44 0.03 0.95
N LYS A 33 0.50 0.49 1.80
CA LYS A 33 0.74 1.49 2.84
C LYS A 33 1.74 1.00 3.89
N TYR A 34 1.51 -0.17 4.48
CA TYR A 34 2.40 -0.69 5.51
C TYR A 34 3.67 -1.34 4.93
N GLY A 35 3.59 -1.92 3.73
CA GLY A 35 4.75 -2.48 3.05
C GLY A 35 5.78 -1.42 2.67
N SER A 36 5.34 -0.28 2.12
CA SER A 36 6.23 0.84 1.82
C SER A 36 6.88 1.43 3.08
N LEU A 37 6.14 1.53 4.19
CA LEU A 37 6.68 1.92 5.49
C LEU A 37 7.81 0.98 5.95
N VAL A 38 7.58 -0.34 5.89
CA VAL A 38 8.58 -1.34 6.30
C VAL A 38 9.84 -1.22 5.45
N CYS A 39 9.71 -1.11 4.13
CA CYS A 39 10.85 -0.93 3.24
C CYS A 39 11.68 0.31 3.61
N ALA A 40 11.03 1.46 3.81
CA ALA A 40 11.71 2.69 4.20
C ALA A 40 12.38 2.57 5.58
N ALA A 41 11.67 2.00 6.56
CA ALA A 41 12.17 1.82 7.93
C ALA A 41 13.41 0.93 7.98
N ILE A 42 13.44 -0.16 7.20
CA ILE A 42 14.60 -1.06 7.11
C ILE A 42 15.80 -0.31 6.54
N LEU A 43 15.64 0.42 5.44
CA LEU A 43 16.73 1.16 4.80
C LEU A 43 17.33 2.22 5.74
N ILE A 44 16.48 2.97 6.44
CA ILE A 44 16.91 4.00 7.39
C ILE A 44 17.63 3.37 8.59
N ALA A 45 17.09 2.28 9.15
CA ALA A 45 17.69 1.59 10.28
C ALA A 45 19.05 0.98 9.93
N MET A 46 19.18 0.36 8.75
CA MET A 46 20.45 -0.19 8.26
C MET A 46 21.50 0.90 8.06
N ALA A 47 21.12 2.04 7.47
CA ALA A 47 22.01 3.18 7.32
C ALA A 47 22.51 3.69 8.68
N PHE A 48 21.61 3.92 9.63
CA PHE A 48 21.98 4.35 10.98
C PHE A 48 22.86 3.33 11.72
N GLY A 49 22.52 2.04 11.63
CA GLY A 49 23.28 0.97 12.26
C GLY A 49 24.70 0.86 11.73
N PHE A 50 24.90 1.04 10.42
CA PHE A 50 26.22 0.94 9.82
C PHE A 50 27.11 2.17 10.13
N PHE A 51 26.54 3.38 10.06
CA PHE A 51 27.34 4.61 10.16
C PHE A 51 27.45 5.21 11.57
N VAL A 52 26.53 4.89 12.48
CA VAL A 52 26.45 5.57 13.79
C VAL A 52 26.36 4.60 14.97
N GLY A 53 25.43 3.64 14.94
CA GLY A 53 24.94 3.02 16.18
C GLY A 53 25.08 1.51 16.35
N GLY A 54 25.49 0.76 15.33
CA GLY A 54 25.52 -0.71 15.36
C GLY A 54 24.14 -1.38 15.36
N PHE A 55 24.12 -2.72 15.49
CA PHE A 55 22.91 -3.53 15.31
C PHE A 55 21.78 -3.21 16.30
N PHE A 56 22.07 -3.17 17.61
CA PHE A 56 21.03 -3.00 18.63
C PHE A 56 20.31 -1.65 18.53
N SER A 57 21.05 -0.56 18.32
CA SER A 57 20.44 0.77 18.21
C SER A 57 19.66 0.92 16.90
N ALA A 58 20.09 0.28 15.81
CA ALA A 58 19.33 0.20 14.57
C ALA A 58 18.02 -0.58 14.75
N THR A 59 18.03 -1.69 15.49
CA THR A 59 16.80 -2.44 15.80
C THR A 59 15.82 -1.58 16.61
N ILE A 60 16.30 -0.85 17.61
CA ILE A 60 15.46 0.07 18.39
C ILE A 60 14.89 1.16 17.47
N LEU A 61 15.71 1.78 16.62
CA LEU A 61 15.28 2.81 15.68
C LEU A 61 14.23 2.27 14.70
N PHE A 62 14.43 1.07 14.16
CA PHE A 62 13.45 0.40 13.29
C PHE A 62 12.09 0.26 13.98
N ILE A 63 12.08 -0.23 15.24
CA ILE A 63 10.84 -0.38 16.02
C ILE A 63 10.17 0.97 16.25
N LEU A 64 10.95 2.03 16.55
CA LEU A 64 10.42 3.38 16.72
C LEU A 64 9.79 3.93 15.44
N ILE A 65 10.47 3.79 14.30
CA ILE A 65 9.94 4.21 12.99
C ILE A 65 8.67 3.43 12.67
N MET A 66 8.64 2.12 12.91
CA MET A 66 7.46 1.29 12.70
C MET A 66 6.29 1.73 13.59
N ALA A 67 6.53 2.00 14.88
CA ALA A 67 5.50 2.45 15.80
C ALA A 67 4.92 3.81 15.42
N VAL A 68 5.78 4.78 15.09
CA VAL A 68 5.38 6.14 14.68
C VAL A 68 4.74 6.12 13.29
N GLY A 69 5.29 5.38 12.34
CA GLY A 69 4.72 5.22 11.01
C GLY A 69 3.34 4.58 11.05
N ALA A 70 3.17 3.53 11.86
CA ALA A 70 1.86 2.92 12.10
C ALA A 70 0.91 3.80 12.93
N LEU A 71 1.39 4.87 13.58
CA LEU A 71 0.58 5.92 14.21
C LEU A 71 0.04 6.92 13.19
N ILE A 72 0.91 7.34 12.27
CA ILE A 72 0.60 8.35 11.25
C ILE A 72 -0.29 7.77 10.14
N LEU A 73 -0.08 6.50 9.78
CA LEU A 73 -0.78 5.83 8.68
C LEU A 73 -2.13 5.23 9.09
N ARG A 74 -2.58 5.41 10.33
CA ARG A 74 -3.89 4.95 10.82
C ARG A 74 -5.00 5.68 10.07
#